data_AF-A0A914XJ42-F1
#
_entry.id   AF-A0A914XJ42-F1
#
_cell.length_a   1.000
_cell.length_b   1.000
_cell.length_c   1.000
_cell.angle_alpha   90.00
_cell.angle_beta   90.00
_cell.angle_gamma   90.00
#
_symmetry.space_group_name_H-M   'P 1'
#
loop_
_entity.id
_entity.type
_entity.pdbx_description
1 polymer ?
#
loop_
_entity_poly.entity_id
_entity_poly.type
_entity_poly.pdbx_seq_one_letter_code
_entity_poly.pdbx_strand_id
1 'polypeptide(L)'
;MTHTDEKKKKKDDDSSSSSSSDSEPEHEPEYESDSSLAIDPKLKAIIKDLESEEVHPDDLPQQADPRCRKVKNIIQEWAMGSSCHGVPHMAEAHTCLVILVWSLILLICLLSFIYLFYTTMMQFLAYEKVVNLRMGLNEMDFPAVTICNINPYKLSKISTVPQLKALLIIYEKSAQGNAITA
;
A
#
# COMPACT_ATOMS: atom_id res chain seq x y z
N MET A 1 34.53 5.48 10.42
CA MET A 1 34.57 4.02 10.55
C MET A 1 33.39 3.45 9.77
N THR A 2 33.27 3.54 8.44
CA THR A 2 34.19 3.22 7.34
C THR A 2 34.89 1.89 7.51
N HIS A 3 34.35 0.86 6.84
CA HIS A 3 35.16 -0.17 6.20
C HIS A 3 34.57 -0.49 4.82
N THR A 4 35.32 -0.07 3.82
CA THR A 4 35.43 -0.57 2.45
C THR A 4 36.05 -1.98 2.43
N ASP A 5 35.77 -2.76 1.38
CA ASP A 5 36.71 -3.15 0.30
C ASP A 5 36.16 -4.38 -0.49
N GLU A 6 35.91 -4.29 -1.80
CA GLU A 6 36.85 -4.42 -2.95
C GLU A 6 37.15 -5.90 -3.29
N LYS A 7 36.81 -6.46 -4.46
CA LYS A 7 37.49 -6.37 -5.78
C LYS A 7 36.65 -7.16 -6.82
N LYS A 8 36.35 -6.70 -8.04
CA LYS A 8 37.19 -6.30 -9.20
C LYS A 8 37.80 -7.48 -9.97
N LYS A 9 37.32 -7.72 -11.21
CA LYS A 9 38.20 -7.99 -12.36
C LYS A 9 37.52 -7.65 -13.69
N LYS A 10 38.07 -6.63 -14.35
CA LYS A 10 37.84 -6.18 -15.73
C LYS A 10 39.09 -6.56 -16.52
N LYS A 11 38.96 -7.03 -17.76
CA LYS A 11 40.04 -6.97 -18.75
C LYS A 11 39.45 -6.87 -20.16
N ASP A 12 39.56 -5.68 -20.72
CA ASP A 12 39.47 -5.38 -22.15
C ASP A 12 40.90 -5.45 -22.70
N ASP A 13 41.08 -5.93 -23.93
CA ASP A 13 42.27 -5.65 -24.76
C ASP A 13 41.82 -5.55 -26.23
N ASP A 14 42.06 -4.38 -26.83
CA ASP A 14 41.90 -4.02 -28.24
C ASP A 14 43.14 -4.40 -29.07
N SER A 15 42.94 -4.62 -30.39
CA SER A 15 43.77 -4.11 -31.52
C SER A 15 44.14 -5.12 -32.63
N SER A 16 43.62 -4.82 -33.83
CA SER A 16 44.33 -4.62 -35.12
C SER A 16 44.97 -5.77 -35.93
N SER A 17 44.38 -5.95 -37.13
CA SER A 17 45.02 -5.92 -38.48
C SER A 17 45.58 -7.18 -39.17
N SER A 18 45.21 -7.28 -40.47
CA SER A 18 46.00 -7.74 -41.64
C SER A 18 45.90 -9.20 -42.16
N SER A 19 45.08 -9.35 -43.22
CA SER A 19 45.40 -9.82 -44.59
C SER A 19 46.17 -11.13 -44.91
N SER A 20 45.54 -11.88 -45.85
CA SER A 20 46.09 -12.63 -47.01
C SER A 20 46.26 -14.16 -46.93
N SER A 21 45.48 -14.81 -47.81
CA SER A 21 45.76 -15.93 -48.73
C SER A 21 46.84 -16.95 -48.37
N ASP A 22 46.53 -18.26 -48.41
CA ASP A 22 46.66 -19.08 -49.64
C ASP A 22 46.27 -20.57 -49.45
N SER A 23 45.76 -21.15 -50.55
CA SER A 23 45.90 -22.56 -50.99
C SER A 23 45.05 -23.71 -50.39
N GLU A 24 44.18 -24.24 -51.28
CA GLU A 24 43.43 -25.50 -51.28
C GLU A 24 44.32 -26.73 -51.62
N PRO A 25 43.84 -27.98 -51.49
CA PRO A 25 43.22 -28.62 -52.67
C PRO A 25 42.01 -29.55 -52.39
N GLU A 26 40.98 -29.32 -53.19
CA GLU A 26 40.14 -30.23 -53.99
C GLU A 26 39.82 -31.66 -53.52
N HIS A 27 38.50 -31.94 -53.40
CA HIS A 27 37.88 -33.08 -54.07
C HIS A 27 36.45 -32.72 -54.50
N GLU A 28 36.29 -32.37 -55.77
CA GLU A 28 35.03 -32.34 -56.52
C GLU A 28 34.65 -33.76 -56.99
N PRO A 29 33.35 -34.03 -57.21
CA PRO A 29 32.98 -34.14 -58.63
C PRO A 29 31.74 -33.30 -59.00
N GLU A 30 31.96 -32.40 -59.95
CA GLU A 30 31.03 -31.95 -60.99
C GLU A 30 30.18 -33.11 -61.58
N TYR A 31 28.87 -32.88 -61.81
CA TYR A 31 28.38 -32.58 -63.17
C TYR A 31 26.90 -32.13 -63.22
N GLU A 32 26.72 -31.07 -64.00
CA GLU A 32 25.61 -30.44 -64.73
C GLU A 32 24.10 -30.59 -64.38
N SER A 33 23.52 -29.38 -64.26
CA SER A 33 22.25 -28.87 -64.80
C SER A 33 21.48 -29.76 -65.80
N ASP A 34 20.26 -30.16 -65.43
CA ASP A 34 19.15 -30.18 -66.40
C ASP A 34 17.82 -29.73 -65.78
N SER A 35 17.18 -28.83 -66.50
CA SER A 35 15.91 -28.21 -66.20
C SER A 35 14.79 -29.15 -66.64
N SER A 36 14.28 -29.98 -65.72
CA SER A 36 12.86 -30.42 -65.63
C SER A 36 12.72 -31.64 -64.72
N LEU A 37 12.65 -31.45 -63.40
CA LEU A 37 12.40 -32.55 -62.47
C LEU A 37 10.93 -32.62 -62.09
N ALA A 38 10.28 -33.67 -62.61
CA ALA A 38 8.93 -34.09 -62.23
C ALA A 38 8.83 -34.20 -60.71
N ILE A 39 7.92 -33.43 -60.13
CA ILE A 39 7.63 -33.44 -58.69
C ILE A 39 7.26 -34.87 -58.27
N ASP A 40 8.02 -35.43 -57.33
CA ASP A 40 7.83 -36.77 -56.78
C ASP A 40 6.36 -37.03 -56.41
N PRO A 41 5.81 -38.22 -56.70
CA PRO A 41 4.41 -38.53 -56.38
C PRO A 41 4.14 -38.46 -54.87
N LYS A 42 5.17 -38.69 -54.05
CA LYS A 42 5.12 -38.53 -52.59
C LYS A 42 5.03 -37.06 -52.17
N LEU A 43 5.76 -36.17 -52.85
CA LEU A 43 5.69 -34.74 -52.62
C LEU A 43 4.34 -34.15 -53.09
N LYS A 44 3.78 -34.66 -54.20
CA LYS A 44 2.42 -34.30 -54.63
C LYS A 44 1.34 -34.79 -53.67
N ALA A 45 1.50 -35.99 -53.09
CA ALA A 45 0.57 -36.49 -52.07
C ALA A 45 0.61 -35.62 -50.81
N ILE A 46 1.81 -35.25 -50.35
CA ILE A 46 1.98 -34.34 -49.20
C ILE A 46 1.38 -32.95 -49.48
N ILE A 47 1.60 -32.38 -50.67
CA ILE A 47 1.00 -31.09 -51.05
C ILE A 47 -0.53 -31.21 -51.12
N LYS A 48 -1.05 -32.32 -51.64
CA LYS A 48 -2.49 -32.57 -51.72
C LYS A 48 -3.13 -32.78 -50.34
N ASP A 49 -2.41 -33.41 -49.42
CA ASP A 49 -2.86 -33.58 -48.03
C ASP A 49 -2.84 -32.22 -47.30
N LEU A 50 -1.83 -31.37 -47.55
CA LEU A 50 -1.75 -29.98 -47.06
C LEU A 50 -2.82 -29.07 -47.66
N GLU A 51 -3.23 -29.29 -48.92
CA GLU A 51 -4.29 -28.54 -49.59
C GLU A 51 -5.70 -29.01 -49.17
N SER A 52 -5.83 -30.23 -48.65
CA SER A 52 -7.10 -30.77 -48.14
C SER A 52 -7.44 -30.35 -46.69
N GLU A 53 -6.50 -29.72 -45.99
CA GLU A 53 -6.74 -29.01 -44.73
C GLU A 53 -6.90 -27.50 -45.00
N GLU A 54 -7.65 -27.13 -46.04
CA GLU A 54 -8.27 -25.81 -46.09
C GLU A 54 -9.21 -25.68 -44.88
N VAL A 55 -8.78 -24.86 -43.91
CA VAL A 55 -9.58 -24.42 -42.77
C VAL A 55 -10.93 -23.96 -43.30
N HIS A 56 -11.96 -24.72 -42.95
CA HIS A 56 -13.35 -24.35 -43.19
C HIS A 56 -13.56 -22.94 -42.60
N PRO A 57 -14.08 -21.97 -43.37
CA PRO A 57 -14.20 -20.58 -42.92
C PRO A 57 -15.13 -20.37 -41.71
N ASP A 58 -15.75 -21.43 -41.18
CA ASP A 58 -16.56 -21.41 -39.96
C ASP A 58 -15.77 -21.76 -38.66
N ASP A 59 -14.48 -22.12 -38.73
CA ASP A 59 -13.65 -22.47 -37.54
C ASP A 59 -12.65 -21.37 -37.10
N LEU A 60 -12.71 -20.17 -37.68
CA LEU A 60 -12.08 -18.99 -37.09
C LEU A 60 -13.04 -18.40 -36.05
N PRO A 61 -12.61 -18.12 -34.81
CA PRO A 61 -13.42 -17.31 -33.92
C PRO A 61 -13.64 -15.95 -34.60
N GLN A 62 -14.86 -15.82 -35.11
CA GLN A 62 -15.56 -14.65 -35.60
C GLN A 62 -14.77 -13.37 -35.29
N GLN A 63 -14.19 -12.79 -36.34
CA GLN A 63 -13.40 -11.56 -36.33
C GLN A 63 -14.00 -10.54 -35.37
N ALA A 64 -13.49 -10.53 -34.13
CA ALA A 64 -13.80 -9.48 -33.17
C ALA A 64 -13.44 -8.16 -33.84
N ASP A 65 -14.36 -7.19 -33.80
CA ASP A 65 -14.20 -5.85 -34.39
C ASP A 65 -12.75 -5.36 -34.14
N PRO A 66 -12.00 -4.91 -35.17
CA PRO A 66 -10.61 -4.48 -35.02
C PRO A 66 -10.43 -3.44 -33.91
N ARG A 67 -11.50 -2.70 -33.59
CA ARG A 67 -11.56 -1.78 -32.45
C ARG A 67 -11.41 -2.48 -31.10
N CYS A 68 -12.07 -3.62 -30.89
CA CYS A 68 -12.00 -4.38 -29.63
C CYS A 68 -10.60 -4.94 -29.37
N ARG A 69 -9.93 -5.45 -30.42
CA ARG A 69 -8.54 -5.92 -30.30
C ARG A 69 -7.58 -4.77 -29.95
N LYS A 70 -7.76 -3.60 -30.56
CA LYS A 70 -6.98 -2.40 -30.24
C LYS A 70 -7.18 -1.93 -28.80
N VAL A 71 -8.43 -1.88 -28.34
CA VAL A 71 -8.77 -1.50 -26.95
C VAL A 71 -8.19 -2.51 -25.96
N LYS A 72 -8.28 -3.82 -26.24
CA LYS A 72 -7.69 -4.86 -25.40
C LYS A 72 -6.18 -4.68 -25.23
N ASN A 73 -5.46 -4.43 -26.32
CA ASN A 73 -4.01 -4.24 -26.28
C ASN A 73 -3.62 -3.00 -25.45
N ILE A 74 -4.36 -1.89 -25.61
CA ILE A 74 -4.13 -0.66 -24.84
C ILE A 74 -4.37 -0.90 -23.34
N ILE A 75 -5.47 -1.58 -22.99
CA ILE A 75 -5.79 -1.89 -21.59
C ILE A 75 -4.73 -2.83 -20.99
N GLN A 76 -4.26 -3.81 -21.76
CA GLN A 76 -3.24 -4.75 -21.33
C GLN A 76 -1.89 -4.04 -21.08
N GLU A 77 -1.44 -3.18 -21.99
CA GLU A 77 -0.21 -2.41 -21.84
C GLU A 77 -0.26 -1.51 -20.59
N TRP A 78 -1.37 -0.81 -20.39
CA TRP A 78 -1.59 -0.02 -19.17
C TRP A 78 -1.60 -0.87 -17.91
N ALA A 79 -2.31 -2.00 -17.93
CA ALA A 79 -2.46 -2.87 -16.77
C ALA A 79 -1.13 -3.49 -16.33
N MET A 80 -0.26 -3.84 -17.28
CA MET A 80 1.11 -4.32 -17.01
C MET A 80 2.00 -3.22 -16.40
N GLY A 81 1.77 -1.96 -16.73
CA GLY A 81 2.49 -0.81 -16.16
C GLY A 81 1.91 -0.27 -14.86
N SER A 82 0.83 -0.86 -14.34
CA SER A 82 0.15 -0.37 -13.14
C SER A 82 0.94 -0.69 -11.87
N SER A 83 1.03 0.28 -10.95
CA SER A 83 1.61 0.07 -9.61
C SER A 83 0.73 -0.80 -8.70
N CYS A 84 -0.53 -1.03 -9.07
CA CYS A 84 -1.43 -1.89 -8.32
C CYS A 84 -1.08 -3.36 -8.61
N HIS A 85 -0.46 -4.04 -7.65
CA HIS A 85 0.17 -5.35 -7.86
C HIS A 85 -0.81 -6.45 -8.34
N GLY A 86 -2.11 -6.35 -8.08
CA GLY A 86 -3.10 -7.31 -8.58
C GLY A 86 -3.54 -7.08 -10.03
N VAL A 87 -3.31 -5.88 -10.60
CA VAL A 87 -3.77 -5.51 -11.95
C VAL A 87 -2.94 -6.18 -13.06
N PRO A 88 -1.59 -6.26 -12.97
CA PRO A 88 -0.79 -7.05 -13.91
C PRO A 88 -1.19 -8.53 -13.95
N HIS A 89 -1.45 -9.15 -12.80
CA HIS A 89 -1.89 -10.56 -12.74
C HIS A 89 -3.25 -10.80 -13.43
N MET A 90 -4.13 -9.81 -13.41
CA MET A 90 -5.40 -9.87 -14.13
C MET A 90 -5.22 -9.72 -15.65
N ALA A 91 -4.21 -8.96 -16.09
CA ALA A 91 -3.89 -8.74 -17.51
C ALA A 91 -3.06 -9.86 -18.15
N GLU A 92 -2.28 -10.60 -17.36
CA GLU A 92 -1.50 -11.76 -17.80
C GLU A 92 -2.34 -13.05 -17.86
N ALA A 93 -3.47 -13.10 -17.16
CA ALA A 93 -4.29 -14.31 -17.05
C ALA A 93 -4.90 -14.75 -18.39
N HIS A 94 -4.61 -16.00 -18.79
CA HIS A 94 -5.12 -16.60 -20.02
C HIS A 94 -6.50 -17.29 -19.84
N THR A 95 -6.92 -17.56 -18.61
CA THR A 95 -8.17 -18.27 -18.29
C THR A 95 -9.13 -17.36 -17.51
N CYS A 96 -10.42 -17.38 -17.87
CA CYS A 96 -11.45 -16.59 -17.21
C CYS A 96 -11.53 -16.83 -15.70
N LEU A 97 -11.32 -18.07 -15.24
CA LEU A 97 -11.33 -18.39 -13.79
C LEU A 97 -10.23 -17.64 -13.03
N VAL A 98 -9.03 -17.54 -13.61
CA VAL A 98 -7.90 -16.85 -12.98
C VAL A 98 -8.19 -15.35 -12.90
N ILE A 99 -8.78 -14.77 -13.94
CA ILE A 99 -9.25 -13.37 -13.95
C ILE A 99 -10.29 -13.13 -12.85
N LEU A 100 -11.26 -14.03 -12.68
CA LEU A 100 -12.27 -13.92 -11.64
C LEU A 100 -11.68 -14.00 -10.23
N VAL A 101 -10.72 -14.88 -9.99
CA VAL A 101 -10.04 -15.01 -8.69
C VAL A 101 -9.26 -13.72 -8.37
N TRP A 102 -8.45 -13.22 -9.29
CA TRP A 102 -7.69 -11.98 -9.09
C TRP A 102 -8.60 -10.76 -8.94
N SER A 103 -9.69 -10.70 -9.68
CA SER A 103 -10.72 -9.67 -9.55
C SER A 103 -11.38 -9.72 -8.16
N LEU A 104 -11.72 -10.91 -7.66
CA LEU A 104 -12.29 -11.08 -6.33
C LEU A 104 -11.30 -10.67 -5.23
N ILE A 105 -10.03 -11.05 -5.35
CA ILE A 105 -8.99 -10.65 -4.39
C ILE A 105 -8.85 -9.13 -4.37
N LEU A 106 -8.73 -8.49 -5.54
CA LEU A 106 -8.65 -7.02 -5.63
C LEU A 106 -9.89 -6.34 -5.05
N LEU A 107 -11.08 -6.89 -5.29
CA LEU A 107 -12.33 -6.38 -4.74
C LEU A 107 -12.34 -6.47 -3.20
N ILE A 108 -11.93 -7.60 -2.63
CA ILE A 108 -11.86 -7.78 -1.17
C ILE A 108 -10.84 -6.81 -0.56
N CYS A 109 -9.67 -6.63 -1.20
CA CYS A 109 -8.67 -5.66 -0.77
C CYS A 109 -9.22 -4.23 -0.80
N LEU A 110 -9.94 -3.86 -1.86
CA LEU A 110 -10.55 -2.53 -1.99
C LEU A 110 -11.61 -2.28 -0.92
N LEU A 111 -12.51 -3.24 -0.68
CA LEU A 111 -13.53 -3.13 0.36
C LEU A 111 -12.91 -3.02 1.76
N SER A 112 -11.88 -3.83 2.04
CA SER A 112 -11.14 -3.78 3.30
C SER A 112 -10.42 -2.44 3.49
N PHE A 113 -9.82 -1.91 2.44
CA PHE A 113 -9.19 -0.59 2.44
C PHE A 113 -10.21 0.51 2.75
N ILE A 114 -11.37 0.51 2.09
CA ILE A 114 -12.43 1.49 2.35
C ILE A 114 -12.91 1.42 3.79
N TYR A 115 -13.14 0.21 4.32
CA TYR A 115 -13.55 0.01 5.72
C TYR A 115 -12.51 0.53 6.71
N LEU A 116 -11.24 0.19 6.50
CA LEU A 116 -10.14 0.65 7.36
C LEU A 116 -9.98 2.16 7.30
N PHE A 117 -10.04 2.73 6.09
CA PHE A 117 -9.95 4.17 5.87
C PHE A 117 -11.09 4.91 6.56
N TYR A 118 -12.33 4.43 6.41
CA TYR A 118 -13.50 5.00 7.07
C TYR A 118 -13.34 5.00 8.60
N THR A 119 -12.98 3.85 9.18
CA THR A 119 -12.78 3.70 10.63
C THR A 119 -11.68 4.63 11.14
N THR A 120 -10.54 4.65 10.44
CA THR A 120 -9.39 5.50 10.79
C THR A 120 -9.76 6.99 10.69
N MET A 121 -10.51 7.37 9.66
CA MET A 121 -10.96 8.75 9.46
C MET A 121 -11.92 9.19 10.57
N MET A 122 -12.84 8.31 11.00
CA MET A 122 -13.72 8.60 12.13
C MET A 122 -12.95 8.73 13.45
N GLN A 123 -11.97 7.87 13.70
CA GLN A 123 -11.08 7.99 14.86
C GLN A 123 -10.27 9.29 14.85
N PHE A 124 -9.77 9.69 13.68
CA PHE A 124 -9.05 10.96 13.52
C PHE A 124 -9.94 12.17 13.83
N LEU A 125 -11.18 12.17 13.32
CA LEU A 125 -12.15 13.23 13.57
C LEU A 125 -12.74 13.22 14.99
N ALA A 126 -12.55 12.14 15.75
CA ALA A 126 -12.93 12.07 17.16
C ALA A 126 -11.98 12.88 18.08
N TYR A 127 -10.83 13.33 17.56
CA TYR A 127 -9.83 14.13 18.30
C TYR A 127 -9.43 13.53 19.66
N GLU A 128 -9.26 12.20 19.70
CA GLU A 128 -8.87 11.50 20.92
C GLU A 128 -7.46 11.95 21.37
N LYS A 129 -7.32 12.28 22.65
CA LYS A 129 -6.05 12.76 23.23
C LYS A 129 -5.49 11.71 24.17
N VAL A 130 -4.29 11.22 23.87
CA VAL A 130 -3.54 10.33 24.77
C VAL A 130 -2.66 11.16 25.70
N VAL A 131 -3.01 11.21 26.99
CA VAL A 131 -2.17 11.87 28.01
C VAL A 131 -1.13 10.88 28.53
N ASN A 132 0.15 11.16 28.26
CA ASN A 132 1.26 10.39 28.79
C ASN A 132 1.77 11.04 30.08
N LEU A 133 1.39 10.50 31.24
CA LEU A 133 1.95 10.91 32.52
C LEU A 133 3.35 10.31 32.67
N ARG A 134 4.37 11.17 32.64
CA ARG A 134 5.73 10.80 33.00
C ARG A 134 5.99 11.31 34.40
N MET A 135 6.09 10.39 35.36
CA MET A 135 6.51 10.73 36.73
C MET A 135 8.02 10.98 36.72
N GLY A 136 8.41 12.22 36.44
CA GLY A 136 9.78 12.67 36.64
C GLY A 136 9.93 13.19 38.07
N LEU A 137 10.85 12.60 38.85
CA LEU A 137 11.34 13.24 40.07
C LEU A 137 12.28 14.38 39.67
N ASN A 138 11.69 15.49 39.23
CA ASN A 138 12.41 16.74 39.15
C ASN A 138 12.33 17.44 40.51
N GLU A 139 13.34 18.23 40.84
CA GLU A 139 13.25 19.16 41.96
C GLU A 139 12.08 20.11 41.69
N MET A 140 11.02 20.01 42.50
CA MET A 140 9.80 20.79 42.36
C MET A 140 9.80 21.93 43.37
N ASP A 141 9.31 23.09 42.96
CA ASP A 141 9.10 24.22 43.84
C ASP A 141 8.17 23.84 44.99
N PHE A 142 8.50 24.29 46.20
CA PHE A 142 7.64 24.10 47.36
C PHE A 142 6.31 24.84 47.13
N PRO A 143 5.14 24.17 47.26
CA PRO A 143 3.86 24.81 46.96
C PRO A 143 3.52 25.88 47.99
N ALA A 144 2.66 26.83 47.62
CA ALA A 144 2.09 27.75 48.59
C ALA A 144 1.18 26.97 49.55
N VAL A 145 1.57 26.93 50.83
CA VAL A 145 0.77 26.32 51.90
C VAL A 145 -0.02 27.41 52.62
N THR A 146 -1.34 27.37 52.48
CA THR A 146 -2.25 28.27 53.20
C THR A 146 -2.86 27.52 54.38
N ILE A 147 -2.56 27.99 55.60
CA ILE A 147 -3.14 27.45 56.83
C ILE A 147 -4.20 28.44 57.32
N CYS A 148 -5.45 27.98 57.39
CA CYS A 148 -6.56 28.76 57.94
C CYS A 148 -6.96 28.23 59.31
N ASN A 149 -7.29 29.13 60.23
CA ASN A 149 -7.99 28.74 61.44
C ASN A 149 -9.40 28.24 61.08
N ILE A 150 -9.82 27.10 61.63
CA ILE A 150 -11.17 26.55 61.44
C ILE A 150 -12.21 27.52 61.98
N ASN A 151 -11.87 28.27 63.02
CA ASN A 151 -12.76 29.28 63.56
C ASN A 151 -12.72 30.56 62.69
N PRO A 152 -13.83 30.92 62.02
CA PRO A 152 -13.89 32.11 61.18
C PRO A 152 -13.89 33.43 61.97
N TYR A 153 -14.18 33.39 63.28
CA TYR A 153 -14.35 34.61 64.08
C TYR A 153 -13.56 34.58 65.40
N LYS A 154 -12.80 35.64 65.66
CA LYS A 154 -12.16 35.83 66.96
C LYS A 154 -13.16 36.38 67.98
N LEU A 155 -13.33 35.69 69.11
CA LEU A 155 -14.25 36.09 70.19
C LEU A 155 -14.02 37.54 70.67
N SER A 156 -12.77 37.99 70.71
CA SER A 156 -12.44 39.36 71.13
C SER A 156 -12.84 40.45 70.11
N LYS A 157 -13.08 40.09 68.84
CA LYS A 157 -13.40 41.03 67.75
C LYS A 157 -14.90 41.06 67.44
N ILE A 158 -15.59 39.94 67.62
CA ILE A 158 -17.05 39.84 67.47
C ILE A 158 -17.79 40.75 68.47
N SER A 159 -17.25 40.95 69.67
CA SER A 159 -17.85 41.85 70.68
C SER A 159 -17.72 43.35 70.33
N THR A 160 -16.80 43.72 69.43
CA THR A 160 -16.59 45.11 68.98
C THR A 160 -17.62 45.53 67.94
N VAL A 161 -18.16 44.57 67.19
CA VAL A 161 -19.19 44.81 66.17
C VAL A 161 -20.56 44.55 66.79
N PRO A 162 -21.43 45.56 66.96
CA PRO A 162 -22.68 45.41 67.71
C PRO A 162 -23.64 44.39 67.09
N GLN A 163 -23.66 44.31 65.75
CA GLN A 163 -24.49 43.32 65.04
C GLN A 163 -24.03 41.88 65.33
N LEU A 164 -22.71 41.66 65.36
CA LEU A 164 -22.11 40.34 65.53
C LEU A 164 -22.16 39.89 67.00
N LYS A 165 -22.08 40.84 67.94
CA LYS A 165 -22.33 40.61 69.37
C LYS A 165 -23.76 40.17 69.66
N ALA A 166 -24.75 40.81 69.03
CA ALA A 166 -26.16 40.43 69.19
C ALA A 166 -26.43 39.01 68.69
N LEU A 167 -25.84 38.63 67.55
CA LEU A 167 -25.92 37.27 67.02
C LEU A 167 -25.30 36.24 67.97
N LEU A 168 -24.15 36.56 68.56
CA LEU A 168 -23.48 35.67 69.53
C LEU A 168 -24.33 35.42 70.78
N ILE A 169 -24.99 36.46 71.30
CA ILE A 169 -25.91 36.35 72.46
C ILE A 169 -27.11 35.46 72.14
N ILE A 170 -27.70 35.63 70.95
CA ILE A 170 -28.83 34.81 70.48
C ILE A 170 -28.41 33.34 70.35
N TYR A 171 -27.24 33.08 69.78
CA TYR A 171 -26.69 31.73 69.62
C TYR A 171 -26.38 31.06 70.96
N GLU A 172 -25.80 31.79 71.92
CA GLU A 172 -25.53 31.25 73.26
C GLU A 172 -26.83 30.91 74.00
N LYS A 173 -27.84 31.79 73.90
CA LYS A 173 -29.16 31.57 74.49
C LYS A 173 -29.87 30.34 73.90
N SER A 174 -29.77 30.13 72.59
CA SER A 174 -30.35 28.94 71.93
C SER A 174 -29.58 27.66 72.28
N ALA A 175 -28.26 27.73 72.44
CA ALA A 175 -27.43 26.60 72.86
C ALA A 175 -27.73 26.15 74.31
N GLN A 176 -28.12 27.07 75.18
CA GLN A 176 -28.51 26.78 76.57
C GLN A 176 -29.95 26.26 76.71
N GLY A 177 -30.69 26.08 75.60
CA GLY A 177 -32.05 25.55 75.62
C GLY A 177 -33.13 26.54 76.06
N ASN A 178 -32.78 27.82 76.26
CA ASN A 178 -33.75 28.85 76.58
C ASN A 178 -34.40 29.35 75.29
N ALA A 179 -35.65 28.94 75.07
CA ALA A 179 -36.46 29.42 73.96
C ALA A 179 -36.45 30.96 73.92
N ILE A 180 -36.17 31.51 72.74
CA ILE A 180 -36.23 32.94 72.50
C ILE A 180 -37.70 33.29 72.30
N THR A 181 -38.40 33.58 73.39
CA THR A 181 -39.72 34.23 73.32
C THR A 181 -39.51 35.63 72.75
N ALA A 182 -40.08 35.86 71.57
CA ALA A 182 -40.14 37.14 70.87
C ALA A 182 -40.95 38.18 71.67
#